data_AF-A0A964AMW1-F1
#
_entry.id   AF-A0A964AMW1-F1
#
_cell.length_a   1.000
_cell.length_b   1.000
_cell.length_c   1.000
_cell.angle_alpha   90.00
_cell.angle_beta   90.00
_cell.angle_gamma   90.00
#
_symmetry.space_group_name_H-M   'P 1'
#
loop_
_entity.id
_entity.type
_entity.pdbx_description
1 polymer ?
#
loop_
_entity_poly.entity_id
_entity_poly.type
_entity_poly.pdbx_seq_one_letter_code
_entity_poly.pdbx_strand_id
1 'polypeptide(L)'
;MNCESWGGEQGVEVTAVYDYNSSGTFSVWGVDGVGNDFCCVVNDPANDYEDMYIDVIRITTYTHVDTISLTHAASGSDLAQIPGNPLEVFVKGDDSGDIITGSNTDHPSYTESLFGESGNDTIDGGDGDDFLYGGVGVDTISGGGGDDYLEGDPTPYGTVSPDVLRGGTGNDTIVGNGEDDLISGGAGDDDIWGGPGEDTICGDLGADEIHGEQDDDTLYGGLGSPDKVYGGADTDACDGETVTSCDSTLSSRPGDCPAP
;
A
#
# COMPACT_ATOMS: atom_id res chain seq x y z
N MET A 1 -3.63 -9.06 -25.93
CA MET A 1 -4.27 -7.97 -25.17
C MET A 1 -5.54 -7.55 -25.88
N ASN A 2 -6.69 -7.87 -25.30
CA ASN A 2 -7.97 -7.29 -25.71
C ASN A 2 -8.38 -6.34 -24.58
N CYS A 3 -8.23 -5.05 -24.84
CA CYS A 3 -8.75 -4.01 -23.95
C CYS A 3 -9.98 -3.45 -24.63
N GLU A 4 -11.14 -3.73 -24.06
CA GLU A 4 -12.41 -3.19 -24.55
C GLU A 4 -12.79 -2.03 -23.60
N SER A 5 -12.73 -0.80 -24.11
CA SER A 5 -13.35 0.35 -23.42
C SER A 5 -14.81 0.42 -23.83
N TRP A 6 -15.70 0.17 -22.87
CA TRP A 6 -17.14 0.30 -23.07
C TRP A 6 -17.58 1.71 -22.70
N GLY A 7 -17.24 2.68 -23.54
CA GLY A 7 -17.69 4.06 -23.35
C GLY A 7 -16.62 5.12 -23.56
N GLY A 8 -16.32 5.45 -24.81
CA GLY A 8 -16.06 6.83 -25.27
C GLY A 8 -14.86 7.66 -24.77
N GLU A 9 -14.29 7.44 -23.59
CA GLU A 9 -13.23 8.30 -23.04
C GLU A 9 -11.90 7.55 -22.89
N GLN A 10 -10.84 8.22 -23.35
CA GLN A 10 -9.47 7.74 -23.31
C GLN A 10 -8.88 8.08 -21.95
N GLY A 11 -9.07 7.20 -20.97
CA GLY A 11 -8.72 7.48 -19.58
C GLY A 11 -7.68 6.56 -18.97
N VAL A 12 -7.49 5.33 -19.48
CA VAL A 12 -6.61 4.34 -18.85
C VAL A 12 -5.66 3.75 -19.88
N GLU A 13 -4.35 3.82 -19.63
CA GLU A 13 -3.33 3.15 -20.44
C GLU A 13 -2.79 1.94 -19.70
N VAL A 14 -2.96 0.75 -20.30
CA VAL A 14 -2.38 -0.50 -19.80
C VAL A 14 -1.26 -0.93 -20.74
N THR A 15 -0.03 -0.86 -20.26
CA THR A 15 1.15 -1.36 -21.00
C THR A 15 1.67 -2.62 -20.31
N ALA A 16 1.65 -3.74 -21.03
CA ALA A 16 2.33 -4.96 -20.63
C ALA A 16 3.56 -5.17 -21.52
N VAL A 17 4.73 -5.33 -20.91
CA VAL A 17 5.96 -5.73 -21.60
C VAL A 17 6.05 -7.25 -21.55
N TYR A 18 6.14 -7.88 -22.72
CA TYR A 18 6.24 -9.33 -22.88
C TYR A 18 7.70 -9.71 -23.10
N ASP A 19 8.16 -10.76 -22.42
CA ASP A 19 9.28 -11.57 -22.92
C ASP A 19 8.71 -12.81 -23.63
N TYR A 20 9.36 -13.26 -24.70
CA TYR A 20 8.71 -14.12 -25.70
C TYR A 20 8.32 -15.52 -25.20
N ASN A 21 7.08 -15.89 -25.55
CA ASN A 21 6.45 -17.24 -25.66
C ASN A 21 5.80 -17.80 -24.39
N SER A 22 4.47 -17.62 -24.20
CA SER A 22 3.54 -18.55 -23.48
C SER A 22 2.24 -17.90 -22.90
N SER A 23 1.41 -18.69 -22.18
CA SER A 23 -0.04 -18.47 -21.93
C SER A 23 -0.52 -18.26 -20.48
N GLY A 24 -1.52 -17.36 -20.29
CA GLY A 24 -2.25 -17.08 -19.04
C GLY A 24 -3.25 -15.92 -19.22
N THR A 25 -4.04 -15.61 -18.19
CA THR A 25 -5.07 -14.55 -18.23
C THR A 25 -4.88 -13.54 -17.10
N PHE A 26 -4.31 -12.37 -17.38
CA PHE A 26 -4.28 -11.24 -16.43
C PHE A 26 -5.43 -10.29 -16.75
N SER A 27 -6.27 -9.98 -15.76
CA SER A 27 -7.43 -9.11 -15.95
C SER A 27 -7.28 -7.86 -15.09
N VAL A 28 -7.16 -6.71 -15.74
CA VAL A 28 -7.32 -5.40 -15.09
C VAL A 28 -8.77 -5.00 -15.22
N TRP A 29 -9.41 -4.76 -14.08
CA TRP A 29 -10.75 -4.18 -14.03
C TRP A 29 -10.64 -2.76 -13.49
N GLY A 30 -11.27 -1.82 -14.18
CA GLY A 30 -11.42 -0.44 -13.73
C GLY A 30 -12.86 0.01 -13.92
N VAL A 31 -13.37 0.81 -12.99
CA VAL A 31 -14.70 1.43 -13.07
C VAL A 31 -14.51 2.93 -12.85
N ASP A 32 -14.97 3.76 -13.80
CA ASP A 32 -15.03 5.21 -13.55
C ASP A 32 -16.27 5.59 -12.71
N GLY A 33 -16.26 6.76 -12.08
CA GLY A 33 -17.39 7.25 -11.27
C GLY A 33 -18.67 7.59 -12.00
N VAL A 34 -18.72 7.30 -13.30
CA VAL A 34 -19.90 7.40 -14.15
C VAL A 34 -20.34 6.06 -14.75
N GLY A 35 -19.71 4.95 -14.35
CA GLY A 35 -20.10 3.58 -14.67
C GLY A 35 -19.65 3.08 -16.05
N ASN A 36 -18.60 3.65 -16.65
CA ASN A 36 -17.91 3.02 -17.77
C ASN A 36 -16.90 2.01 -17.22
N ASP A 37 -17.18 0.75 -17.48
CA ASP A 37 -16.31 -0.36 -17.10
C ASP A 37 -15.19 -0.51 -18.15
N PHE A 38 -13.96 -0.69 -17.67
CA PHE A 38 -12.85 -1.15 -18.49
C PHE A 38 -12.36 -2.50 -18.01
N CYS A 39 -12.21 -3.41 -18.96
CA CYS A 39 -11.60 -4.71 -18.74
C CYS A 39 -10.47 -4.89 -19.76
N CYS A 40 -9.22 -4.87 -19.29
CA CYS A 40 -8.12 -5.42 -20.08
C CYS A 40 -7.94 -6.87 -19.68
N VAL A 41 -8.24 -7.77 -20.61
CA VAL A 41 -7.84 -9.17 -20.47
C VAL A 41 -6.60 -9.41 -21.34
N VAL A 42 -5.47 -9.65 -20.69
CA VAL A 42 -4.27 -10.16 -21.34
C VAL A 42 -4.44 -11.67 -21.48
N ASN A 43 -5.04 -12.10 -22.61
CA ASN A 43 -5.15 -13.50 -23.00
C ASN A 43 -4.04 -13.88 -23.99
N ASP A 44 -3.60 -15.14 -23.89
CA ASP A 44 -2.77 -15.78 -24.91
C ASP A 44 -3.55 -16.16 -26.17
N PRO A 45 -3.11 -15.72 -27.37
CA PRO A 45 -3.71 -16.12 -28.63
C PRO A 45 -3.33 -17.54 -29.11
N ALA A 46 -2.35 -18.22 -28.49
CA ALA A 46 -1.75 -19.47 -29.00
C ALA A 46 -2.41 -20.77 -28.46
N ASN A 47 -3.01 -20.74 -27.26
CA ASN A 47 -3.80 -21.85 -26.71
C ASN A 47 -2.99 -23.15 -26.52
N ASP A 48 -1.69 -23.04 -26.19
CA ASP A 48 -0.71 -24.14 -26.27
C ASP A 48 -0.22 -24.73 -24.92
N TYR A 49 -0.85 -24.40 -23.79
CA TYR A 49 -0.70 -25.08 -22.48
C TYR A 49 0.72 -25.04 -21.83
N GLU A 50 1.45 -23.92 -21.93
CA GLU A 50 2.68 -23.65 -21.15
C GLU A 50 2.66 -22.21 -20.56
N ASP A 51 3.43 -21.95 -19.48
CA ASP A 51 3.27 -20.84 -18.49
C ASP A 51 3.68 -19.43 -18.98
N MET A 52 2.78 -18.42 -18.95
CA MET A 52 3.04 -17.00 -19.33
C MET A 52 3.90 -16.22 -18.32
N TYR A 53 4.88 -15.48 -18.84
CA TYR A 53 5.69 -14.52 -18.10
C TYR A 53 5.31 -13.10 -18.52
N ILE A 54 4.67 -12.35 -17.62
CA ILE A 54 4.60 -10.89 -17.74
C ILE A 54 5.83 -10.34 -16.99
N ASP A 55 6.42 -9.24 -17.45
CA ASP A 55 7.59 -8.63 -16.80
C ASP A 55 7.14 -7.41 -15.97
N VAL A 56 6.38 -6.51 -16.61
CA VAL A 56 5.81 -5.34 -15.95
C VAL A 56 4.42 -5.03 -16.51
N ILE A 57 3.50 -4.67 -15.62
CA ILE A 57 2.18 -4.14 -15.96
C ILE A 57 2.13 -2.70 -15.47
N ARG A 58 1.96 -1.74 -16.38
CA ARG A 58 1.73 -0.33 -16.00
C ARG A 58 0.30 0.04 -16.29
N ILE A 59 -0.39 0.54 -15.26
CA ILE A 59 -1.73 1.12 -15.34
C ILE A 59 -1.59 2.59 -14.95
N THR A 60 -2.03 3.48 -15.83
CA THR A 60 -2.07 4.92 -15.54
C THR A 60 -3.45 5.44 -15.91
N THR A 61 -4.09 6.11 -14.96
CA THR A 61 -5.36 6.80 -15.16
C THR A 61 -5.08 8.27 -15.50
N TYR A 62 -5.87 8.82 -16.41
CA TYR A 62 -5.78 10.19 -16.93
C TYR A 62 -7.10 10.96 -16.75
N THR A 63 -8.12 10.29 -16.22
CA THR A 63 -9.47 10.77 -15.92
C THR A 63 -9.98 9.98 -14.72
N HIS A 64 -10.84 10.56 -13.90
CA HIS A 64 -11.25 10.00 -12.61
C HIS A 64 -11.65 8.52 -12.71
N VAL A 65 -10.92 7.64 -12.01
CA VAL A 65 -11.21 6.21 -11.93
C VAL A 65 -11.47 5.85 -10.47
N ASP A 66 -12.75 5.83 -10.10
CA ASP A 66 -13.20 5.51 -8.75
C ASP A 66 -12.67 4.16 -8.22
N THR A 67 -12.39 3.19 -9.09
CA THR A 67 -11.84 1.90 -8.65
C THR A 67 -10.93 1.26 -9.69
N ILE A 68 -9.71 0.91 -9.27
CA ILE A 68 -8.78 0.03 -9.98
C ILE A 68 -8.63 -1.24 -9.15
N SER A 69 -9.05 -2.38 -9.68
CA SER A 69 -8.87 -3.68 -9.02
C SER A 69 -8.04 -4.61 -9.89
N LEU A 70 -6.94 -5.08 -9.32
CA LEU A 70 -6.14 -6.16 -9.88
C LEU A 70 -6.77 -7.49 -9.44
N THR A 71 -7.40 -8.20 -10.37
CA THR A 71 -7.94 -9.54 -10.06
C THR A 71 -7.20 -10.60 -10.85
N HIS A 72 -6.42 -11.41 -10.14
CA HIS A 72 -5.84 -12.61 -10.71
C HIS A 72 -6.88 -13.75 -10.67
N ALA A 73 -7.53 -14.04 -11.81
CA ALA A 73 -8.47 -15.14 -11.91
C ALA A 73 -7.69 -16.46 -12.13
N ALA A 74 -7.17 -17.05 -11.06
CA ALA A 74 -6.57 -18.37 -11.13
C ALA A 74 -7.64 -19.44 -11.44
N SER A 75 -7.80 -19.81 -12.71
CA SER A 75 -8.37 -21.11 -13.06
C SER A 75 -7.56 -21.77 -14.17
N GLY A 76 -6.44 -22.40 -13.78
CA GLY A 76 -5.65 -23.30 -14.61
C GLY A 76 -4.30 -22.71 -15.05
N SER A 77 -3.23 -23.43 -14.69
CA SER A 77 -1.79 -23.13 -14.89
C SER A 77 -1.37 -21.74 -14.44
N ASP A 78 -0.73 -21.68 -13.27
CA ASP A 78 -0.03 -20.51 -12.72
C ASP A 78 0.68 -19.73 -13.83
N LEU A 79 0.65 -18.40 -13.74
CA LEU A 79 1.77 -17.62 -14.28
C LEU A 79 2.99 -18.05 -13.48
N ALA A 80 3.77 -19.00 -14.00
CA ALA A 80 5.07 -19.28 -13.42
C ALA A 80 5.84 -17.96 -13.42
N GLN A 81 6.32 -17.51 -12.27
CA GLN A 81 7.29 -16.43 -12.22
C GLN A 81 8.56 -16.88 -12.94
N ILE A 82 9.23 -15.99 -13.69
CA ILE A 82 10.59 -16.31 -14.14
C ILE A 82 11.39 -16.44 -12.83
N PRO A 83 12.03 -17.60 -12.54
CA PRO A 83 12.80 -17.72 -11.32
C PRO A 83 13.87 -16.61 -11.27
N GLY A 84 13.70 -15.65 -10.34
CA GLY A 84 14.57 -14.49 -10.20
C GLY A 84 14.14 -13.21 -10.93
N ASN A 85 12.91 -13.12 -11.45
CA ASN A 85 12.30 -11.87 -11.91
C ASN A 85 10.85 -11.79 -11.37
N PRO A 86 10.64 -11.17 -10.20
CA PRO A 86 9.28 -10.97 -9.69
C PRO A 86 8.52 -10.06 -10.66
N LEU A 87 7.22 -10.33 -10.80
CA LEU A 87 6.32 -9.45 -11.53
C LEU A 87 6.20 -8.14 -10.77
N GLU A 88 6.57 -7.02 -11.38
CA GLU A 88 6.30 -5.68 -10.84
C GLU A 88 5.02 -5.14 -11.51
N VAL A 89 3.98 -4.89 -10.71
CA VAL A 89 2.76 -4.22 -11.19
C VAL A 89 2.76 -2.78 -10.68
N PHE A 90 2.64 -1.83 -11.60
CA PHE A 90 2.62 -0.40 -11.32
C PHE A 90 1.23 0.16 -11.60
N VAL A 91 0.59 0.73 -10.58
CA VAL A 91 -0.74 1.36 -10.68
C VAL A 91 -0.65 2.78 -10.18
N LYS A 92 -1.10 3.73 -11.01
CA LYS A 92 -1.11 5.15 -10.67
C LYS A 92 -2.50 5.74 -10.90
N GLY A 93 -3.02 6.38 -9.85
CA GLY A 93 -4.22 7.18 -9.80
C GLY A 93 -4.10 8.51 -10.56
N ASP A 94 -5.14 9.33 -10.47
CA ASP A 94 -5.20 10.66 -11.05
C ASP A 94 -5.25 11.77 -9.98
N ASP A 95 -5.69 12.98 -10.34
CA ASP A 95 -5.73 14.10 -9.39
C ASP A 95 -7.01 14.11 -8.52
N SER A 96 -7.75 12.99 -8.47
CA SER A 96 -8.99 12.80 -7.73
C SER A 96 -8.84 11.68 -6.71
N GLY A 97 -9.74 11.60 -5.72
CA GLY A 97 -9.76 10.47 -4.78
C GLY A 97 -10.09 9.15 -5.46
N ASP A 98 -9.14 8.23 -5.47
CA ASP A 98 -9.19 6.94 -6.15
C ASP A 98 -9.27 5.77 -5.15
N ILE A 99 -9.82 4.64 -5.60
CA ILE A 99 -9.74 3.37 -4.85
C ILE A 99 -8.85 2.42 -5.63
N ILE A 100 -7.70 2.07 -5.06
CA ILE A 100 -6.71 1.18 -5.66
C ILE A 100 -6.64 -0.11 -4.83
N THR A 101 -6.88 -1.25 -5.45
CA THR A 101 -6.81 -2.56 -4.78
C THR A 101 -5.87 -3.48 -5.56
N GLY A 102 -4.79 -3.87 -4.91
CA GLY A 102 -3.83 -4.86 -5.36
C GLY A 102 -4.36 -6.29 -5.24
N SER A 103 -3.47 -7.28 -5.40
CA SER A 103 -3.89 -8.67 -5.59
C SER A 103 -3.92 -9.45 -4.28
N ASN A 104 -4.98 -10.24 -4.05
CA ASN A 104 -5.16 -11.02 -2.81
C ASN A 104 -5.02 -12.53 -3.03
N THR A 105 -4.09 -12.91 -3.91
CA THR A 105 -4.02 -14.29 -4.39
C THR A 105 -2.89 -15.11 -3.78
N ASP A 106 -2.80 -15.23 -2.45
CA ASP A 106 -2.02 -16.27 -1.72
C ASP A 106 -0.57 -16.47 -2.22
N HIS A 107 -0.01 -15.50 -2.96
CA HIS A 107 1.24 -15.63 -3.69
C HIS A 107 2.19 -14.54 -3.22
N PRO A 108 2.96 -14.80 -2.14
CA PRO A 108 3.78 -13.81 -1.42
C PRO A 108 5.05 -13.42 -2.20
N SER A 109 4.95 -13.23 -3.50
CA SER A 109 6.10 -12.87 -4.35
C SER A 109 5.73 -11.96 -5.51
N TYR A 110 4.51 -11.45 -5.54
CA TYR A 110 4.17 -10.30 -6.35
C TYR A 110 4.42 -9.06 -5.51
N THR A 111 5.04 -8.07 -6.14
CA THR A 111 5.34 -6.78 -5.54
C THR A 111 4.62 -5.77 -6.40
N GLU A 112 3.64 -5.12 -5.82
CA GLU A 112 2.89 -4.04 -6.44
C GLU A 112 3.53 -2.69 -6.08
N SER A 113 3.39 -1.71 -6.96
CA SER A 113 3.69 -0.31 -6.70
C SER A 113 2.45 0.51 -7.01
N LEU A 114 1.77 0.98 -5.97
CA LEU A 114 0.47 1.63 -6.03
C LEU A 114 0.63 3.10 -5.62
N PHE A 115 0.11 4.02 -6.44
CA PHE A 115 0.23 5.47 -6.24
C PHE A 115 -1.15 6.12 -6.33
N GLY A 116 -1.62 6.80 -5.27
CA GLY A 116 -2.86 7.57 -5.27
C GLY A 116 -2.74 8.90 -6.03
N GLU A 117 -1.59 9.56 -5.88
CA GLU A 117 -1.19 10.83 -6.51
C GLU A 117 -1.74 12.09 -5.85
N SER A 118 -2.94 12.55 -6.17
CA SER A 118 -3.55 13.70 -5.51
C SER A 118 -5.01 13.40 -5.34
N GLY A 119 -5.57 13.67 -4.17
CA GLY A 119 -6.91 13.18 -3.90
C GLY A 119 -7.03 12.76 -2.46
N ASN A 120 -8.15 12.14 -2.14
CA ASN A 120 -8.27 11.40 -0.89
C ASN A 120 -8.43 9.96 -1.29
N ASP A 121 -7.34 9.21 -1.25
CA ASP A 121 -7.20 7.92 -1.88
C ASP A 121 -7.44 6.79 -0.87
N THR A 122 -7.90 5.65 -1.36
CA THR A 122 -7.98 4.41 -0.59
C THR A 122 -7.18 3.34 -1.31
N ILE A 123 -6.06 2.93 -0.72
CA ILE A 123 -5.11 1.98 -1.31
C ILE A 123 -5.03 0.73 -0.43
N ASP A 124 -5.16 -0.45 -1.04
CA ASP A 124 -5.03 -1.77 -0.41
C ASP A 124 -4.04 -2.59 -1.25
N GLY A 125 -2.88 -2.97 -0.70
CA GLY A 125 -1.82 -3.73 -1.38
C GLY A 125 -2.23 -5.18 -1.65
N GLY A 126 -2.79 -5.84 -0.63
CA GLY A 126 -3.25 -7.21 -0.72
C GLY A 126 -2.24 -8.18 -0.13
N ASP A 127 -1.91 -9.27 -0.84
CA ASP A 127 -0.84 -10.18 -0.45
C ASP A 127 0.40 -9.88 -1.30
N GLY A 128 1.59 -9.78 -0.71
CA GLY A 128 2.81 -9.41 -1.42
C GLY A 128 3.68 -8.51 -0.58
N ASP A 129 4.93 -8.30 -1.02
CA ASP A 129 5.79 -7.26 -0.44
C ASP A 129 5.61 -6.02 -1.32
N ASP A 130 4.74 -5.09 -0.94
CA ASP A 130 4.25 -4.01 -1.80
C ASP A 130 4.86 -2.64 -1.49
N PHE A 131 4.75 -1.72 -2.44
CA PHE A 131 5.08 -0.30 -2.27
C PHE A 131 3.83 0.55 -2.50
N LEU A 132 3.39 1.28 -1.47
CA LEU A 132 2.16 2.03 -1.46
C LEU A 132 2.44 3.50 -1.15
N TYR A 133 1.97 4.39 -2.01
CA TYR A 133 2.16 5.83 -1.89
C TYR A 133 0.80 6.53 -1.99
N GLY A 134 0.38 7.22 -0.93
CA GLY A 134 -0.86 8.00 -0.91
C GLY A 134 -0.81 9.12 -1.92
N GLY A 135 0.15 10.01 -1.74
CA GLY A 135 0.24 11.22 -2.55
C GLY A 135 -0.31 12.40 -1.75
N VAL A 136 -0.84 13.41 -2.42
CA VAL A 136 -1.33 14.63 -1.78
C VAL A 136 -2.80 14.51 -1.40
N GLY A 137 -3.09 14.60 -0.12
CA GLY A 137 -4.44 14.72 0.44
C GLY A 137 -4.67 13.69 1.55
N VAL A 138 -5.92 13.49 1.95
CA VAL A 138 -6.21 12.61 3.12
C VAL A 138 -6.42 11.19 2.63
N ASP A 139 -5.43 10.34 2.85
CA ASP A 139 -5.35 9.00 2.30
C ASP A 139 -5.61 7.91 3.35
N THR A 140 -6.04 6.76 2.88
CA THR A 140 -6.19 5.54 3.69
C THR A 140 -5.45 4.41 2.99
N ILE A 141 -4.37 3.95 3.59
CA ILE A 141 -3.46 2.96 2.99
C ILE A 141 -3.38 1.72 3.87
N SER A 142 -3.49 0.54 3.25
CA SER A 142 -3.31 -0.76 3.87
C SER A 142 -2.33 -1.59 3.05
N GLY A 143 -1.22 -2.06 3.64
CA GLY A 143 -0.27 -2.96 2.99
C GLY A 143 -0.90 -4.33 2.75
N GLY A 144 -1.37 -4.94 3.84
CA GLY A 144 -2.08 -6.20 3.79
C GLY A 144 -1.23 -7.33 4.36
N GLY A 145 -0.71 -8.21 3.52
CA GLY A 145 0.11 -9.34 3.97
C GLY A 145 1.40 -9.49 3.20
N GLY A 146 2.52 -9.37 3.88
CA GLY A 146 3.89 -9.39 3.34
C GLY A 146 4.68 -8.24 3.96
N ASP A 147 5.95 -8.10 3.61
CA ASP A 147 6.78 -7.02 4.15
C ASP A 147 6.58 -5.77 3.28
N ASP A 148 5.74 -4.83 3.71
CA ASP A 148 5.27 -3.71 2.90
C ASP A 148 6.03 -2.39 3.16
N TYR A 149 6.01 -1.49 2.18
CA TYR A 149 6.44 -0.10 2.32
C TYR A 149 5.26 0.85 2.09
N LEU A 150 4.88 1.62 3.11
CA LEU A 150 3.81 2.61 3.05
C LEU A 150 4.36 4.02 3.25
N GLU A 151 3.94 4.93 2.39
CA GLU A 151 4.20 6.37 2.52
C GLU A 151 2.88 7.14 2.31
N GLY A 152 2.49 7.97 3.28
CA GLY A 152 1.32 8.86 3.17
C GLY A 152 1.57 9.97 2.14
N ASP A 153 2.14 11.08 2.61
CA ASP A 153 2.41 12.27 1.79
C ASP A 153 3.88 12.40 1.34
N PRO A 154 4.20 12.40 0.04
CA PRO A 154 5.58 12.61 -0.42
C PRO A 154 6.04 14.07 -0.21
N THR A 155 6.92 14.28 0.76
CA THR A 155 7.56 15.60 0.96
C THR A 155 8.62 15.88 -0.12
N PRO A 156 8.81 17.14 -0.61
CA PRO A 156 8.21 18.40 -0.16
C PRO A 156 7.07 18.92 -1.06
N TYR A 157 6.44 18.09 -1.90
CA TYR A 157 5.56 18.56 -2.96
C TYR A 157 4.08 18.42 -2.62
N GLY A 158 3.50 19.38 -1.90
CA GLY A 158 2.06 19.36 -1.67
C GLY A 158 1.63 20.17 -0.47
N THR A 159 0.32 20.18 -0.24
CA THR A 159 -0.24 20.41 1.10
C THR A 159 -0.30 19.06 1.77
N VAL A 160 0.53 18.86 2.79
CA VAL A 160 0.43 17.68 3.65
C VAL A 160 -0.94 17.64 4.34
N SER A 161 -1.46 16.46 4.58
CA SER A 161 -2.76 16.17 5.18
C SER A 161 -2.66 14.93 6.08
N PRO A 162 -3.53 14.82 7.11
CA PRO A 162 -3.48 13.67 8.01
C PRO A 162 -3.94 12.39 7.32
N ASP A 163 -3.15 11.32 7.44
CA ASP A 163 -3.37 10.03 6.81
C ASP A 163 -3.72 8.90 7.78
N VAL A 164 -4.26 7.81 7.24
CA VAL A 164 -4.45 6.54 7.97
C VAL A 164 -3.64 5.44 7.30
N LEU A 165 -2.60 4.97 7.97
CA LEU A 165 -1.65 3.98 7.44
C LEU A 165 -1.70 2.68 8.25
N ARG A 166 -1.75 1.53 7.57
CA ARG A 166 -1.80 0.21 8.18
C ARG A 166 -0.86 -0.76 7.46
N GLY A 167 0.19 -1.24 8.12
CA GLY A 167 1.10 -2.23 7.54
C GLY A 167 0.38 -3.54 7.27
N GLY A 168 -0.09 -4.19 8.33
CA GLY A 168 -0.92 -5.39 8.22
C GLY A 168 -0.23 -6.59 8.86
N THR A 169 0.19 -7.57 8.08
CA THR A 169 1.01 -8.68 8.57
C THR A 169 2.31 -8.77 7.79
N GLY A 170 3.43 -8.95 8.46
CA GLY A 170 4.76 -8.86 7.86
C GLY A 170 5.56 -7.79 8.59
N ASN A 171 6.82 -7.61 8.21
CA ASN A 171 7.69 -6.58 8.79
C ASN A 171 7.61 -5.36 7.91
N ASP A 172 6.77 -4.41 8.30
CA ASP A 172 6.39 -3.28 7.48
C ASP A 172 7.28 -2.08 7.74
N THR A 173 7.46 -1.25 6.72
CA THR A 173 8.07 0.08 6.82
C THR A 173 7.01 1.12 6.54
N ILE A 174 6.68 1.95 7.54
CA ILE A 174 5.61 2.95 7.41
C ILE A 174 6.15 4.35 7.67
N VAL A 175 5.85 5.28 6.78
CA VAL A 175 6.23 6.68 6.87
C VAL A 175 4.97 7.56 6.73
N GLY A 176 4.55 8.20 7.81
CA GLY A 176 3.45 9.16 7.82
C GLY A 176 3.76 10.41 7.00
N ASN A 177 4.91 11.01 7.32
CA ASN A 177 5.31 12.35 6.91
C ASN A 177 4.58 13.45 7.69
N GLY A 178 3.85 14.34 7.02
CA GLY A 178 3.42 15.61 7.64
C GLY A 178 1.97 15.59 8.08
N GLU A 179 1.64 16.44 9.07
CA GLU A 179 0.33 16.53 9.73
C GLU A 179 0.03 15.33 10.66
N ASP A 180 -1.13 15.35 11.30
CA ASP A 180 -1.46 14.44 12.41
C ASP A 180 -1.90 13.05 11.90
N ASP A 181 -0.97 12.10 11.82
CA ASP A 181 -1.23 10.79 11.24
C ASP A 181 -1.75 9.74 12.24
N LEU A 182 -2.47 8.75 11.72
CA LEU A 182 -2.85 7.56 12.45
C LEU A 182 -2.23 6.31 11.83
N ILE A 183 -1.26 5.74 12.53
CA ILE A 183 -0.42 4.66 12.00
C ILE A 183 -0.53 3.39 12.86
N SER A 184 -0.67 2.25 12.20
CA SER A 184 -0.65 0.90 12.80
C SER A 184 0.30 0.00 12.02
N GLY A 185 1.33 -0.53 12.68
CA GLY A 185 2.27 -1.51 12.11
C GLY A 185 1.55 -2.81 11.80
N GLY A 186 0.94 -3.41 12.81
CA GLY A 186 0.10 -4.58 12.66
C GLY A 186 0.75 -5.81 13.28
N ALA A 187 1.20 -6.77 12.49
CA ALA A 187 1.82 -7.97 13.02
C ALA A 187 3.12 -8.32 12.31
N GLY A 188 4.23 -8.23 13.02
CA GLY A 188 5.60 -8.47 12.55
C GLY A 188 6.51 -7.48 13.26
N ASP A 189 7.78 -7.43 12.88
CA ASP A 189 8.72 -6.47 13.50
C ASP A 189 8.75 -5.21 12.61
N ASP A 190 7.99 -4.17 12.97
CA ASP A 190 7.73 -3.03 12.10
C ASP A 190 8.69 -1.84 12.37
N ASP A 191 9.03 -1.10 11.31
CA ASP A 191 9.78 0.16 11.38
C ASP A 191 8.85 1.33 10.99
N ILE A 192 8.56 2.23 11.94
CA ILE A 192 7.55 3.29 11.78
C ILE A 192 8.11 4.68 12.07
N TRP A 193 7.86 5.62 11.16
CA TRP A 193 8.13 7.05 11.32
C TRP A 193 6.85 7.86 11.16
N GLY A 194 6.50 8.63 12.19
CA GLY A 194 5.41 9.61 12.15
C GLY A 194 5.79 10.78 11.24
N GLY A 195 6.69 11.62 11.72
CA GLY A 195 7.21 12.77 10.99
C GLY A 195 6.80 14.06 11.70
N PRO A 196 6.60 15.19 10.99
CA PRO A 196 6.03 16.39 11.62
C PRO A 196 4.51 16.29 11.79
N GLY A 197 4.00 16.32 13.01
CA GLY A 197 2.56 16.26 13.29
C GLY A 197 2.28 15.81 14.72
N GLU A 198 1.05 15.98 15.21
CA GLU A 198 0.66 15.30 16.47
C GLU A 198 0.23 13.86 16.14
N ASP A 199 1.19 12.94 16.01
CA ASP A 199 0.93 11.61 15.49
C ASP A 199 0.40 10.63 16.55
N THR A 200 -0.40 9.66 16.09
CA THR A 200 -0.78 8.50 16.90
C THR A 200 -0.29 7.22 16.24
N ILE A 201 0.69 6.56 16.87
CA ILE A 201 1.37 5.40 16.29
C ILE A 201 1.24 4.17 17.17
N CYS A 202 0.98 3.03 16.54
CA CYS A 202 0.78 1.73 17.15
C CYS A 202 1.68 0.68 16.48
N GLY A 203 2.66 0.13 17.19
CA GLY A 203 3.46 -1.02 16.69
C GLY A 203 2.65 -2.32 16.64
N ASP A 204 1.66 -2.46 17.52
CA ASP A 204 0.79 -3.64 17.61
C ASP A 204 1.52 -4.94 17.99
N LEU A 205 1.70 -5.94 17.12
CA LEU A 205 2.26 -7.25 17.48
C LEU A 205 3.67 -7.42 16.91
N GLY A 206 4.72 -7.17 17.70
CA GLY A 206 6.05 -7.18 17.11
C GLY A 206 7.19 -6.91 18.06
N ALA A 207 8.41 -6.89 17.53
CA ALA A 207 9.49 -6.13 18.13
C ALA A 207 9.71 -4.87 17.29
N ASP A 208 8.97 -3.82 17.61
CA ASP A 208 8.80 -2.67 16.72
C ASP A 208 9.83 -1.56 16.99
N GLU A 209 10.11 -0.75 15.98
CA GLU A 209 10.89 0.48 16.11
C GLU A 209 10.07 1.69 15.64
N ILE A 210 9.71 2.55 16.58
CA ILE A 210 8.78 3.67 16.38
C ILE A 210 9.48 5.00 16.64
N HIS A 211 9.38 5.93 15.69
CA HIS A 211 9.89 7.30 15.79
C HIS A 211 8.73 8.29 15.58
N GLY A 212 8.40 9.10 16.59
CA GLY A 212 7.39 10.17 16.45
C GLY A 212 7.93 11.36 15.65
N GLU A 213 9.14 11.80 15.98
CA GLU A 213 9.88 12.91 15.38
C GLU A 213 9.56 14.32 15.90
N GLN A 214 8.67 15.09 15.25
CA GLN A 214 8.44 16.52 15.55
C GLN A 214 7.00 16.72 16.01
N ASP A 215 6.80 17.65 16.95
CA ASP A 215 5.51 17.93 17.61
C ASP A 215 5.11 16.86 18.66
N ASP A 216 3.92 16.96 19.26
CA ASP A 216 3.57 16.22 20.48
C ASP A 216 2.92 14.85 20.11
N ASP A 217 3.67 13.75 20.23
CA ASP A 217 3.23 12.43 19.74
C ASP A 217 2.61 11.51 20.81
N THR A 218 1.79 10.56 20.35
CA THR A 218 1.26 9.43 21.15
C THR A 218 1.68 8.08 20.56
N LEU A 219 2.65 7.42 21.20
CA LEU A 219 3.32 6.22 20.68
C LEU A 219 3.09 4.98 21.55
N TYR A 220 2.54 3.92 20.96
CA TYR A 220 2.32 2.63 21.62
C TYR A 220 3.19 1.55 20.97
N GLY A 221 4.20 1.04 21.68
CA GLY A 221 5.00 -0.12 21.21
C GLY A 221 4.13 -1.35 20.97
N GLY A 222 3.18 -1.62 21.86
CA GLY A 222 2.20 -2.69 21.68
C GLY A 222 2.53 -3.96 22.45
N LEU A 223 2.27 -5.11 21.82
CA LEU A 223 2.41 -6.46 22.35
C LEU A 223 3.47 -7.23 21.56
N GLY A 224 4.64 -7.26 22.13
CA GLY A 224 5.76 -8.07 21.68
C GLY A 224 6.98 -7.43 22.30
N SER A 225 8.17 -7.98 22.07
CA SER A 225 9.34 -7.44 22.76
C SER A 225 10.65 -7.83 22.08
N PRO A 226 11.65 -6.94 22.09
CA PRO A 226 11.62 -5.60 22.70
C PRO A 226 11.27 -4.49 21.71
N ASP A 227 10.31 -3.65 22.05
CA ASP A 227 9.97 -2.45 21.27
C ASP A 227 10.97 -1.32 21.58
N LYS A 228 11.32 -0.55 20.55
CA LYS A 228 12.13 0.66 20.62
C LYS A 228 11.27 1.86 20.23
N VAL A 229 10.96 2.71 21.18
CA VAL A 229 10.11 3.88 20.97
C VAL A 229 10.91 5.15 21.23
N TYR A 230 10.93 6.03 20.24
CA TYR A 230 11.57 7.34 20.26
C TYR A 230 10.47 8.37 20.04
N GLY A 231 10.17 9.19 21.07
CA GLY A 231 9.20 10.29 20.95
C GLY A 231 9.73 11.33 19.96
N GLY A 232 10.64 12.17 20.43
CA GLY A 232 11.42 12.98 19.51
C GLY A 232 11.73 14.34 20.10
N ALA A 233 11.38 15.39 19.36
CA ALA A 233 11.28 16.74 19.89
C ALA A 233 9.98 16.89 20.70
N ASP A 234 9.82 18.04 21.35
CA ASP A 234 8.55 18.42 21.99
C ASP A 234 8.03 17.45 23.07
N THR A 235 6.72 17.30 23.27
CA THR A 235 6.15 16.61 24.45
C THR A 235 5.43 15.31 24.08
N ASP A 236 6.14 14.20 24.25
CA ASP A 236 5.61 12.90 23.81
C ASP A 236 5.01 12.06 24.93
N ALA A 237 3.99 11.29 24.59
CA ALA A 237 3.41 10.23 25.40
C ALA A 237 3.74 8.87 24.79
N CYS A 238 4.48 8.02 25.50
CA CYS A 238 4.98 6.75 24.95
C CYS A 238 4.76 5.55 25.89
N ASP A 239 4.53 4.37 25.32
CA ASP A 239 4.63 3.05 25.99
C ASP A 239 5.52 2.12 25.15
N GLY A 240 6.33 1.29 25.81
CA GLY A 240 7.27 0.37 25.17
C GLY A 240 8.36 -0.11 26.15
N GLU A 241 9.14 -1.12 25.77
CA GLU A 241 10.22 -1.61 26.64
C GLU A 241 11.46 -0.72 26.63
N THR A 242 11.84 -0.21 25.46
CA THR A 242 12.98 0.70 25.29
C THR A 242 12.48 2.06 24.82
N VAL A 243 12.25 2.97 25.76
CA VAL A 243 11.73 4.31 25.47
C VAL A 243 12.82 5.36 25.60
N THR A 244 12.99 6.17 24.56
CA THR A 244 13.90 7.33 24.51
C THR A 244 13.10 8.58 24.13
N SER A 245 13.53 9.76 24.62
CA SER A 245 12.91 11.05 24.31
C SER A 245 11.38 11.07 24.45
N CYS A 246 10.87 10.57 25.58
CA CYS A 246 9.44 10.66 25.90
C CYS A 246 9.21 11.35 27.24
N ASP A 247 8.25 12.27 27.29
CA ASP A 247 7.95 13.10 28.46
C ASP A 247 6.94 12.48 29.41
N SER A 248 6.07 11.60 28.90
CA SER A 248 5.09 10.89 29.71
C SER A 248 4.96 9.42 29.29
N THR A 249 4.64 8.57 30.27
CA THR A 249 4.44 7.13 30.05
C THR A 249 2.96 6.83 29.86
N LEU A 250 2.62 6.22 28.74
CA LEU A 250 1.32 5.59 28.52
C LEU A 250 1.24 4.28 29.32
N SER A 251 0.03 3.74 29.44
CA SER A 251 -0.21 2.46 30.11
C SER A 251 -0.24 1.37 29.06
N SER A 252 0.52 0.28 29.24
CA SER A 252 0.45 -0.92 28.39
C SER A 252 -0.77 -1.78 28.77
N ARG A 253 -1.98 -1.44 28.29
CA ARG A 253 -3.10 -2.41 28.32
C ARG A 253 -3.42 -2.88 26.91
N PRO A 254 -3.77 -4.17 26.75
CA PRO A 254 -4.30 -4.66 25.48
C PRO A 254 -5.49 -3.81 25.02
N GLY A 255 -5.37 -3.16 23.85
CA GLY A 255 -6.40 -2.29 23.27
C GLY A 255 -6.31 -0.80 23.63
N ASP A 256 -5.17 -0.32 24.11
CA ASP A 256 -4.95 1.12 24.37
C ASP A 256 -4.62 1.92 23.10
N CYS A 257 -4.25 1.25 22.00
CA CYS A 257 -4.28 1.86 20.66
C CYS A 257 -5.71 2.22 20.26
N PRO A 258 -5.99 3.49 19.91
CA PRO A 258 -7.30 3.86 19.40
C PRO A 258 -7.57 3.06 18.12
N ALA A 259 -8.75 2.45 18.05
CA ALA A 259 -9.22 1.91 16.79
C ALA A 259 -9.34 3.08 15.80
N PRO A 260 -8.81 2.96 14.57
CA PRO A 260 -8.97 4.00 13.56
C PRO A 260 -10.43 4.23 13.20
#